data_AF-A0A1B7WHZ6-F1
#
_entry.id   AF-A0A1B7WHZ6-F1
#
_cell.length_a   1.000
_cell.length_b   1.000
_cell.length_c   1.000
_cell.angle_alpha   90.00
_cell.angle_beta   90.00
_cell.angle_gamma   90.00
#
_symmetry.space_group_name_H-M   'P 1'
#
loop_
_entity.id
_entity.type
_entity.pdbx_description
1 polymer ?
#
loop_
_entity_poly.entity_id
_entity_poly.type
_entity_poly.pdbx_seq_one_letter_code
_entity_poly.pdbx_strand_id
1 'polypeptide(L)'
;MPFSKNNNSEFIRSNTLKDAYNVCDVVPLEGEKIEKYYIDLSEIRASIVRRVTTLLEFEEEASFSTILFTGHRGCGKSTELKRIQSQWKQNYHVIYLEVNEETDINDANYTDLYLIVIKQVEFALRKLGLKFDQKLLNNFENWFKEITEENEESVEKSVSVESEASLEGGAPFIAKLMVKLLAQIKGSDKQKTTIRQTLEKDISRLKTDINRLLDDASGKLRKQNPAYKGFLIIFDNLDRVPPSVANHLFFDYATQLQELHCTIIYTVPISVLCSPKNPLSLYKSNPNIVPMVNIYKLDRNSRNLDYNQLGLEAMASLIEKRVDVDAVFNSRQELLKLAKASGGHVRQLMQMMRSACQIAKTKEHDKILAEDVTDAFKELQDQFTLFIPPDHYPLLAKVCINKDVSRDDIGQLMLFNTSVLEYIENKRWNYPNPVVIQDELFQQALDAIPE
;
A
#
# COMPACT_ATOMS: atom_id res chain seq x y z
N MET A 1 26.86 14.48 0.23
CA MET A 1 27.51 13.26 -0.28
C MET A 1 26.44 12.47 -0.98
N PRO A 2 26.64 11.95 -2.21
CA PRO A 2 25.59 11.18 -2.85
C PRO A 2 25.41 9.86 -2.10
N PHE A 3 24.15 9.47 -1.91
CA PHE A 3 23.63 8.26 -1.26
C PHE A 3 24.66 7.11 -1.19
N SER A 4 24.92 6.64 0.03
CA SER A 4 25.98 5.65 0.30
C SER A 4 25.84 4.41 -0.59
N LYS A 5 26.92 4.08 -1.30
CA LYS A 5 27.12 2.79 -1.98
C LYS A 5 27.14 1.68 -0.92
N ASN A 6 26.00 1.09 -0.59
CA ASN A 6 25.97 -0.15 0.18
C ASN A 6 26.10 -1.36 -0.76
N ASN A 7 27.12 -2.17 -0.45
CA ASN A 7 27.51 -3.50 -0.94
C ASN A 7 27.50 -3.77 -2.47
N ASN A 8 28.73 -3.76 -3.02
CA ASN A 8 29.12 -4.28 -4.32
C ASN A 8 28.91 -5.80 -4.42
N SER A 9 27.74 -6.24 -4.86
CA SER A 9 27.71 -7.13 -6.01
C SER A 9 27.47 -6.25 -7.24
N GLU A 10 28.42 -6.20 -8.17
CA GLU A 10 28.25 -5.48 -9.44
C GLU A 10 27.20 -6.21 -10.29
N PHE A 11 25.95 -5.99 -9.94
CA PHE A 11 24.85 -6.38 -10.80
C PHE A 11 24.94 -5.60 -12.10
N ILE A 12 25.05 -6.33 -13.22
CA ILE A 12 25.08 -5.74 -14.55
C ILE A 12 23.78 -4.94 -14.77
N ARG A 13 23.93 -3.67 -15.12
CA ARG A 13 22.82 -2.78 -15.46
C ARG A 13 22.30 -3.11 -16.85
N SER A 14 21.00 -2.96 -17.06
CA SER A 14 20.38 -3.14 -18.38
C SER A 14 20.89 -2.08 -19.35
N ASN A 15 21.36 -2.51 -20.53
CA ASN A 15 21.97 -1.63 -21.55
C ASN A 15 21.21 -1.63 -22.89
N THR A 16 20.03 -2.25 -22.95
CA THR A 16 19.13 -2.21 -24.11
C THR A 16 17.78 -1.62 -23.74
N LEU A 17 17.05 -1.03 -24.70
CA LEU A 17 15.68 -0.53 -24.48
C LEU A 17 14.74 -1.64 -23.94
N LYS A 18 14.88 -2.86 -24.46
CA LYS A 18 14.07 -4.01 -24.04
C LYS A 18 14.35 -4.40 -22.59
N ASP A 19 15.62 -4.47 -22.21
CA ASP A 19 15.98 -4.85 -20.84
C ASP A 19 15.64 -3.73 -19.86
N ALA A 20 15.84 -2.47 -20.24
CA ALA A 20 15.43 -1.30 -19.47
C ALA A 20 13.91 -1.29 -19.21
N TYR A 21 13.10 -1.60 -20.24
CA TYR A 21 11.66 -1.77 -20.10
C TYR A 21 11.28 -2.84 -19.08
N ASN A 22 11.98 -3.98 -19.09
CA ASN A 22 11.68 -5.11 -18.20
C ASN A 22 12.10 -4.87 -16.75
N VAL A 23 13.24 -4.21 -16.52
CA VAL A 23 13.75 -3.98 -15.14
C VAL A 23 13.12 -2.76 -14.45
N CYS A 24 12.49 -1.87 -15.22
CA CYS A 24 11.72 -0.73 -14.71
C CYS A 24 10.23 -1.07 -14.57
N ASP A 25 9.91 -2.28 -14.11
CA ASP A 25 8.53 -2.69 -13.83
C ASP A 25 7.89 -1.85 -12.69
N VAL A 26 6.56 -1.92 -12.59
CA VAL A 26 5.78 -1.16 -11.59
C VAL A 26 5.43 -1.98 -10.35
N VAL A 27 6.01 -3.17 -10.23
CA VAL A 27 5.75 -4.13 -9.16
C VAL A 27 6.61 -3.74 -7.96
N PRO A 28 6.14 -3.94 -6.71
CA PRO A 28 6.98 -3.77 -5.54
C PRO A 28 8.26 -4.60 -5.64
N LEU A 29 9.36 -4.09 -5.08
CA LEU A 29 10.59 -4.89 -4.98
C LEU A 29 10.42 -5.93 -3.86
N GLU A 30 10.82 -7.15 -4.15
CA GLU A 30 10.84 -8.26 -3.20
C GLU A 30 12.01 -9.21 -3.48
N GLY A 31 12.40 -10.00 -2.47
CA GLY A 31 13.50 -10.96 -2.56
C GLY A 31 14.78 -10.34 -3.12
N GLU A 32 15.39 -11.02 -4.09
CA GLU A 32 16.63 -10.58 -4.76
C GLU A 32 16.50 -9.20 -5.43
N LYS A 33 15.28 -8.79 -5.87
CA LYS A 33 15.09 -7.45 -6.46
C LYS A 33 15.31 -6.34 -5.44
N ILE A 34 15.07 -6.58 -4.14
CA ILE A 34 15.41 -5.61 -3.10
C ILE A 34 16.93 -5.45 -3.05
N GLU A 35 17.67 -6.54 -2.95
CA GLU A 35 19.14 -6.50 -2.89
C GLU A 35 19.74 -5.83 -4.13
N LYS A 36 19.14 -6.09 -5.30
CA LYS A 36 19.61 -5.59 -6.59
C LYS A 36 19.28 -4.12 -6.84
N TYR A 37 18.04 -3.70 -6.56
CA TYR A 37 17.51 -2.42 -7.07
C TYR A 37 17.01 -1.45 -5.99
N TYR A 38 17.04 -1.83 -4.72
CA TYR A 38 16.65 -0.93 -3.64
C TYR A 38 17.63 0.24 -3.52
N ILE A 39 17.09 1.44 -3.32
CA ILE A 39 17.84 2.64 -2.98
C ILE A 39 17.17 3.22 -1.75
N ASP A 40 17.98 3.52 -0.74
CA ASP A 40 17.51 4.17 0.48
C ASP A 40 17.25 5.66 0.18
N LEU A 41 15.97 6.06 0.25
CA LEU A 41 15.51 7.44 0.03
C LEU A 41 15.29 8.20 1.35
N SER A 42 15.73 7.65 2.49
CA SER A 42 15.43 8.17 3.82
C SER A 42 16.00 9.56 4.09
N GLU A 43 17.09 9.96 3.43
CA GLU A 43 17.62 11.32 3.52
C GLU A 43 16.63 12.38 3.03
N ILE A 44 15.72 12.02 2.10
CA ILE A 44 14.71 12.94 1.54
C ILE A 44 13.32 12.65 2.11
N ARG A 45 13.02 11.39 2.42
CA ARG A 45 11.67 10.95 2.83
C ARG A 45 11.49 10.72 4.33
N ALA A 46 12.52 10.95 5.14
CA ALA A 46 12.65 10.47 6.51
C ALA A 46 12.58 8.92 6.62
N SER A 47 13.20 8.35 7.66
CA SER A 47 13.31 6.90 7.80
C SER A 47 12.07 6.29 8.47
N ILE A 48 11.00 6.07 7.70
CA ILE A 48 9.74 5.51 8.24
C ILE A 48 9.90 4.06 8.69
N VAL A 49 10.66 3.25 7.95
CA VAL A 49 10.97 1.87 8.35
C VAL A 49 11.66 1.84 9.71
N ARG A 50 12.58 2.78 9.98
CA ARG A 50 13.23 2.87 11.29
C ARG A 50 12.24 3.21 12.40
N ARG A 51 11.29 4.11 12.15
CA ARG A 51 10.24 4.45 13.13
C ARG A 51 9.35 3.24 13.46
N VAL A 52 8.90 2.49 12.44
CA VAL A 52 8.13 1.25 12.65
C VAL A 52 8.96 0.19 13.36
N THR A 53 10.23 0.05 12.99
CA THR A 53 11.17 -0.86 13.65
C THR A 53 11.31 -0.53 15.14
N THR A 54 11.53 0.74 15.49
CA THR A 54 11.63 1.14 16.91
C THR A 54 10.35 0.85 17.70
N LEU A 55 9.17 1.01 17.09
CA LEU A 55 7.90 0.61 17.73
C LEU A 55 7.86 -0.90 18.02
N LEU A 56 8.23 -1.73 17.03
CA LEU A 56 8.27 -3.18 17.17
C LEU A 56 9.39 -3.64 18.14
N GLU A 57 10.50 -2.90 18.26
CA GLU A 57 11.56 -3.16 19.24
C GLU A 57 11.06 -2.95 20.66
N PHE A 58 10.37 -1.84 20.91
CA PHE A 58 9.85 -1.45 22.23
C PHE A 58 8.61 -2.23 22.67
N GLU A 59 7.95 -2.92 21.74
CA GLU A 59 6.79 -3.76 22.07
C GLU A 59 7.19 -4.90 23.03
N GLU A 60 6.57 -4.93 24.20
CA GLU A 60 6.75 -5.96 25.22
C GLU A 60 5.90 -7.21 24.92
N GLU A 61 6.21 -8.32 25.60
CA GLU A 61 5.43 -9.55 25.49
C GLU A 61 3.95 -9.31 25.85
N ALA A 62 3.04 -9.89 25.05
CA ALA A 62 1.59 -9.73 25.19
C ALA A 62 1.06 -8.27 25.10
N SER A 63 1.89 -7.35 24.60
CA SER A 63 1.43 -6.06 24.10
C SER A 63 1.28 -6.09 22.58
N PHE A 64 0.29 -5.38 22.07
CA PHE A 64 -0.06 -5.40 20.64
C PHE A 64 -0.22 -3.97 20.13
N SER A 65 0.34 -3.71 18.95
CA SER A 65 0.25 -2.41 18.30
C SER A 65 -0.54 -2.48 17.00
N THR A 66 -1.40 -1.49 16.80
CA THR A 66 -1.99 -1.18 15.49
C THR A 66 -1.22 -0.03 14.87
N ILE A 67 -0.52 -0.32 13.78
CA ILE A 67 0.37 0.61 13.09
C ILE A 67 -0.28 1.03 11.78
N LEU A 68 -0.61 2.31 11.67
CA LEU A 68 -1.09 2.88 10.40
C LEU A 68 0.11 3.25 9.52
N PHE A 69 0.10 2.74 8.29
CA PHE A 69 1.15 2.96 7.29
C PHE A 69 0.54 3.60 6.05
N THR A 70 0.85 4.86 5.76
CA THR A 70 0.11 5.67 4.78
C THR A 70 1.05 6.37 3.81
N GLY A 71 0.49 7.01 2.78
CA GLY A 71 1.23 7.66 1.69
C GLY A 71 0.54 7.41 0.35
N HIS A 72 0.99 8.08 -0.68
CA HIS A 72 0.40 7.96 -2.04
C HIS A 72 0.47 6.53 -2.58
N ARG A 73 -0.57 6.13 -3.32
CA ARG A 73 -0.58 4.81 -3.98
C ARG A 73 0.54 4.75 -5.01
N GLY A 74 1.48 3.82 -4.83
CA GLY A 74 2.65 3.69 -5.72
C GLY A 74 3.85 4.58 -5.37
N CYS A 75 3.87 5.18 -4.16
CA CYS A 75 5.06 5.88 -3.67
C CYS A 75 6.20 4.94 -3.19
N GLY A 76 5.92 3.65 -2.98
CA GLY A 76 6.90 2.64 -2.54
C GLY A 76 6.54 1.87 -1.28
N LYS A 77 5.33 2.05 -0.72
CA LYS A 77 4.90 1.44 0.56
C LYS A 77 5.12 -0.07 0.63
N SER A 78 4.62 -0.83 -0.35
CA SER A 78 4.76 -2.30 -0.39
C SER A 78 6.21 -2.75 -0.34
N THR A 79 7.12 -2.07 -1.04
CA THR A 79 8.57 -2.35 -0.96
C THR A 79 9.11 -2.17 0.46
N GLU A 80 8.74 -1.08 1.15
CA GLU A 80 9.16 -0.85 2.53
C GLU A 80 8.52 -1.86 3.51
N LEU A 81 7.27 -2.29 3.27
CA LEU A 81 6.61 -3.34 4.06
C LEU A 81 7.30 -4.70 3.88
N LYS A 82 7.73 -5.07 2.67
CA LYS A 82 8.53 -6.29 2.43
C LYS A 82 9.88 -6.24 3.16
N ARG A 83 10.49 -5.05 3.30
CA ARG A 83 11.69 -4.86 4.12
C ARG A 83 11.40 -5.07 5.61
N ILE A 84 10.32 -4.48 6.13
CA ILE A 84 9.87 -4.70 7.51
C ILE A 84 9.63 -6.19 7.76
N GLN A 85 8.93 -6.88 6.84
CA GLN A 85 8.73 -8.33 6.92
C GLN A 85 10.06 -9.08 7.04
N SER A 86 11.04 -8.80 6.15
CA SER A 86 12.33 -9.49 6.17
C SER A 86 13.12 -9.24 7.45
N GLN A 87 13.07 -8.00 7.97
CA GLN A 87 13.76 -7.59 9.19
C GLN A 87 13.18 -8.25 10.45
N TRP A 88 11.86 -8.44 10.50
CA TRP A 88 11.15 -8.87 11.71
C TRP A 88 10.77 -10.35 11.74
N LYS A 89 11.06 -11.12 10.68
CA LYS A 89 10.74 -12.57 10.60
C LYS A 89 11.38 -13.45 11.66
N GLN A 90 12.43 -12.98 12.35
CA GLN A 90 13.10 -13.73 13.43
C GLN A 90 12.45 -13.46 14.80
N ASN A 91 11.69 -12.37 14.92
CA ASN A 91 11.07 -11.93 16.18
C ASN A 91 9.53 -12.01 16.13
N TYR A 92 8.94 -12.18 14.95
CA TYR A 92 7.52 -12.41 14.76
C TYR A 92 7.31 -13.50 13.74
N HIS A 93 6.20 -14.22 13.87
CA HIS A 93 5.64 -14.94 12.73
C HIS A 93 4.91 -13.93 11.83
N VAL A 94 5.61 -13.46 10.80
CA VAL A 94 5.09 -12.40 9.92
C VAL A 94 4.15 -12.99 8.87
N ILE A 95 2.90 -12.52 8.86
CA ILE A 95 1.89 -12.83 7.86
C ILE A 95 1.72 -11.59 6.97
N TYR A 96 2.13 -11.70 5.70
CA TYR A 96 1.96 -10.63 4.71
C TYR A 96 0.78 -10.92 3.81
N LEU A 97 -0.17 -9.98 3.71
CA LEU A 97 -1.41 -10.14 2.96
C LEU A 97 -1.62 -8.97 2.02
N GLU A 98 -2.07 -9.28 0.80
CA GLU A 98 -2.60 -8.29 -0.12
C GLU A 98 -4.12 -8.31 -0.05
N VAL A 99 -4.73 -7.22 0.45
CA VAL A 99 -6.18 -7.20 0.76
C VAL A 99 -7.05 -7.51 -0.46
N ASN A 100 -6.65 -7.05 -1.66
CA ASN A 100 -7.36 -7.33 -2.91
C ASN A 100 -7.38 -8.81 -3.30
N GLU A 101 -6.53 -9.65 -2.71
CA GLU A 101 -6.57 -11.10 -2.91
C GLU A 101 -7.50 -11.80 -1.89
N GLU A 102 -7.88 -11.11 -0.81
CA GLU A 102 -8.60 -11.70 0.32
C GLU A 102 -10.06 -11.22 0.45
N THR A 103 -10.36 -9.98 0.06
CA THR A 103 -11.73 -9.42 0.03
C THR A 103 -11.88 -8.37 -1.10
N ASP A 104 -13.11 -7.91 -1.34
CA ASP A 104 -13.39 -6.84 -2.30
C ASP A 104 -13.02 -5.47 -1.70
N ILE A 105 -12.03 -4.81 -2.31
CA ILE A 105 -11.55 -3.48 -1.91
C ILE A 105 -12.61 -2.37 -2.03
N ASN A 106 -13.64 -2.54 -2.86
CA ASN A 106 -14.68 -1.53 -3.06
C ASN A 106 -15.77 -1.57 -1.97
N ASP A 107 -15.76 -2.61 -1.14
CA ASP A 107 -16.69 -2.80 -0.04
C ASP A 107 -16.04 -3.69 1.01
N ALA A 108 -14.85 -3.30 1.48
CA ALA A 108 -14.13 -4.01 2.54
C ALA A 108 -14.70 -3.61 3.92
N ASN A 109 -14.85 -4.59 4.82
CA ASN A 109 -15.37 -4.39 6.18
C ASN A 109 -14.41 -4.96 7.24
N TYR A 110 -14.43 -4.42 8.46
CA TYR A 110 -13.57 -4.87 9.55
C TYR A 110 -13.85 -6.35 9.94
N THR A 111 -15.10 -6.81 9.79
CA THR A 111 -15.46 -8.23 9.98
C THR A 111 -14.74 -9.14 8.98
N ASP A 112 -14.61 -8.72 7.73
CA ASP A 112 -13.81 -9.46 6.73
C ASP A 112 -12.36 -9.58 7.21
N LEU A 113 -11.76 -8.49 7.72
CA LEU A 113 -10.39 -8.48 8.22
C LEU A 113 -10.21 -9.45 9.39
N TYR A 114 -11.19 -9.55 10.30
CA TYR A 114 -11.17 -10.50 11.41
C TYR A 114 -11.15 -11.95 10.92
N LEU A 115 -12.01 -12.29 9.95
CA LEU A 115 -12.03 -13.63 9.35
C LEU A 115 -10.73 -13.94 8.61
N ILE A 116 -10.17 -12.96 7.89
CA ILE A 116 -8.88 -13.10 7.21
C ILE A 116 -7.76 -13.37 8.23
N VAL A 117 -7.71 -12.66 9.36
CA VAL A 117 -6.73 -12.91 10.42
C VAL A 117 -6.81 -14.36 10.91
N ILE A 118 -8.01 -14.84 11.26
CA ILE A 118 -8.16 -16.22 11.76
C ILE A 118 -7.78 -17.25 10.70
N LYS A 119 -8.24 -17.08 9.45
CA LYS A 119 -7.84 -17.94 8.32
C LYS A 119 -6.32 -18.05 8.23
N GLN A 120 -5.63 -16.91 8.26
CA GLN A 120 -4.20 -16.85 8.02
C GLN A 120 -3.39 -17.38 9.21
N VAL A 121 -3.86 -17.15 10.43
CA VAL A 121 -3.26 -17.73 11.64
C VAL A 121 -3.47 -19.25 11.68
N GLU A 122 -4.66 -19.76 11.32
CA GLU A 122 -4.89 -21.20 11.17
C GLU A 122 -3.91 -21.81 10.18
N PHE A 123 -3.81 -21.22 8.99
CA PHE A 123 -2.93 -21.70 7.93
C PHE A 123 -1.47 -21.70 8.36
N ALA A 124 -1.03 -20.64 9.04
CA ALA A 124 0.31 -20.53 9.61
C ALA A 124 0.60 -21.64 10.63
N LEU A 125 -0.31 -21.87 11.60
CA LEU A 125 -0.15 -22.93 12.58
C LEU A 125 -0.05 -24.30 11.93
N ARG A 126 -0.95 -24.59 10.97
CA ARG A 126 -0.97 -25.88 10.27
C ARG A 126 0.34 -26.14 9.52
N LYS A 127 0.88 -25.13 8.83
CA LYS A 127 2.21 -25.23 8.17
C LYS A 127 3.36 -25.50 9.15
N LEU A 128 3.22 -25.05 10.40
CA LEU A 128 4.18 -25.31 11.47
C LEU A 128 3.92 -26.63 12.21
N GLY A 129 2.93 -27.43 11.78
CA GLY A 129 2.51 -28.65 12.46
C GLY A 129 1.83 -28.39 13.82
N LEU A 130 1.41 -27.15 14.07
CA LEU A 130 0.68 -26.73 15.25
C LEU A 130 -0.82 -26.76 15.02
N LYS A 131 -1.59 -26.84 16.10
CA LYS A 131 -3.06 -26.76 16.11
C LYS A 131 -3.51 -25.84 17.21
N PHE A 132 -4.66 -25.19 17.05
CA PHE A 132 -5.32 -24.48 18.15
C PHE A 132 -5.69 -25.43 19.29
N ASP A 133 -5.92 -24.88 20.48
CA ASP A 133 -6.52 -25.63 21.58
C ASP A 133 -7.91 -26.12 21.17
N GLN A 134 -8.17 -27.41 21.34
CA GLN A 134 -9.39 -28.03 20.83
C GLN A 134 -10.65 -27.47 21.50
N LYS A 135 -10.58 -27.09 22.78
CA LYS A 135 -11.74 -26.55 23.49
C LYS A 135 -12.05 -25.14 23.00
N LEU A 136 -11.03 -24.29 22.84
CA LEU A 136 -11.21 -22.95 22.25
C LEU A 136 -11.75 -23.04 20.82
N LEU A 137 -11.19 -23.94 20.02
CA LEU A 137 -11.61 -24.16 18.64
C LEU A 137 -13.07 -24.63 18.57
N ASN A 138 -13.43 -25.67 19.33
CA ASN A 138 -14.81 -26.17 19.36
C ASN A 138 -15.80 -25.10 19.82
N ASN A 139 -15.43 -24.25 20.78
CA ASN A 139 -16.30 -23.16 21.22
C ASN A 139 -16.56 -22.14 20.10
N PHE A 140 -15.51 -21.75 19.37
CA PHE A 140 -15.62 -20.85 18.23
C PHE A 140 -16.45 -21.49 17.10
N GLU A 141 -16.15 -22.74 16.73
CA GLU A 141 -16.87 -23.47 15.68
C GLU A 141 -18.35 -23.67 16.02
N ASN A 142 -18.68 -24.01 17.28
CA ASN A 142 -20.07 -24.21 17.71
C ASN A 142 -20.86 -22.90 17.71
N TRP A 143 -20.27 -21.82 18.24
CA TRP A 143 -20.89 -20.50 18.16
C TRP A 143 -21.14 -20.09 16.71
N PHE A 144 -20.17 -20.36 15.84
CA PHE A 144 -20.30 -20.06 14.44
C PHE A 144 -21.46 -20.81 13.77
N LYS A 145 -21.52 -22.14 13.99
CA LYS A 145 -22.61 -22.99 13.51
C LYS A 145 -23.98 -22.48 14.00
N GLU A 146 -24.05 -22.00 15.24
CA GLU A 146 -25.26 -21.41 15.84
C GLU A 146 -25.69 -20.12 15.12
N ILE A 147 -24.77 -19.16 14.92
CA ILE A 147 -25.15 -17.85 14.36
C ILE A 147 -25.42 -17.89 12.86
N THR A 148 -24.73 -18.76 12.11
CA THR A 148 -24.81 -18.82 10.65
C THR A 148 -25.72 -19.92 10.12
N GLU A 149 -26.21 -20.80 11.00
CA GLU A 149 -26.95 -22.01 10.64
C GLU A 149 -26.15 -22.96 9.73
N GLU A 150 -24.83 -22.79 9.66
CA GLU A 150 -23.91 -23.65 8.91
C GLU A 150 -23.55 -24.92 9.70
N ASN A 151 -23.27 -26.03 9.00
CA ASN A 151 -22.81 -27.28 9.59
C ASN A 151 -21.69 -27.91 8.76
N GLU A 152 -21.14 -29.04 9.21
CA GLU A 152 -20.04 -29.72 8.51
C GLU A 152 -20.41 -30.11 7.08
N GLU A 153 -21.60 -30.66 6.89
CA GLU A 153 -22.08 -31.09 5.57
C GLU A 153 -22.28 -29.90 4.61
N SER A 154 -22.87 -28.79 5.09
CA SER A 154 -23.09 -27.59 4.28
C SER A 154 -21.78 -26.89 3.93
N VAL A 155 -20.78 -26.94 4.82
CA VAL A 155 -19.45 -26.38 4.57
C VAL A 155 -18.73 -27.24 3.55
N GLU A 156 -18.65 -28.55 3.74
CA GLU A 156 -17.96 -29.46 2.82
C GLU A 156 -18.52 -29.39 1.39
N LYS A 157 -19.83 -29.34 1.22
CA LYS A 157 -20.45 -29.21 -0.11
C LYS A 157 -20.16 -27.90 -0.83
N SER A 158 -19.76 -26.86 -0.09
CA SER A 158 -19.60 -25.49 -0.63
C SER A 158 -18.15 -25.11 -0.92
N VAL A 159 -17.18 -25.87 -0.41
CA VAL A 159 -15.77 -25.66 -0.74
C VAL A 159 -15.54 -26.23 -2.15
N SER A 160 -15.19 -25.37 -3.10
CA SER A 160 -14.90 -25.80 -4.48
C SER A 160 -13.63 -26.65 -4.54
N VAL A 161 -13.47 -27.47 -5.58
CA VAL A 161 -12.25 -28.29 -5.81
C VAL A 161 -10.98 -27.42 -5.87
N GLU A 162 -11.07 -26.21 -6.44
CA GLU A 162 -9.97 -25.24 -6.44
C GLU A 162 -9.62 -24.74 -5.02
N SER A 163 -10.64 -24.57 -4.17
CA SER A 163 -10.47 -24.19 -2.76
C SER A 163 -9.92 -25.36 -1.93
N GLU A 164 -10.31 -26.60 -2.24
CA GLU A 164 -9.73 -27.80 -1.63
C GLU A 164 -8.25 -27.97 -1.98
N ALA A 165 -7.82 -27.63 -3.20
CA ALA A 165 -6.41 -27.65 -3.55
C ALA A 165 -5.55 -26.68 -2.71
N SER A 166 -6.14 -25.56 -2.26
CA SER A 166 -5.50 -24.62 -1.33
C SER A 166 -5.46 -25.12 0.12
N LEU A 167 -6.36 -26.06 0.45
CA LEU A 167 -6.49 -26.71 1.74
C LEU A 167 -5.85 -28.10 1.66
N GLU A 168 -4.53 -28.18 1.89
CA GLU A 168 -3.80 -29.45 1.98
C GLU A 168 -4.62 -30.56 2.69
N GLY A 169 -4.63 -31.78 2.16
CA GLY A 169 -5.52 -32.86 2.58
C GLY A 169 -5.55 -33.06 4.11
N GLY A 170 -6.75 -33.09 4.70
CA GLY A 170 -6.94 -33.17 6.15
C GLY A 170 -7.10 -31.82 6.87
N ALA A 171 -7.40 -30.74 6.14
CA ALA A 171 -7.69 -29.42 6.73
C ALA A 171 -8.83 -29.47 7.76
N PRO A 172 -8.68 -28.82 8.94
CA PRO A 172 -9.69 -28.81 10.00
C PRO A 172 -10.95 -28.03 9.58
N PHE A 173 -12.07 -28.25 10.28
CA PHE A 173 -13.35 -27.61 9.97
C PHE A 173 -13.24 -26.08 9.93
N ILE A 174 -12.57 -25.44 10.89
CA ILE A 174 -12.30 -24.00 10.87
C ILE A 174 -11.64 -23.49 9.58
N ALA A 175 -10.73 -24.25 8.98
CA ALA A 175 -10.05 -23.84 7.76
C ALA A 175 -11.03 -23.83 6.58
N LYS A 176 -11.81 -24.91 6.44
CA LYS A 176 -12.88 -25.02 5.44
C LYS A 176 -13.94 -23.92 5.64
N LEU A 177 -14.30 -23.67 6.89
CA LEU A 177 -15.26 -22.66 7.29
C LEU A 177 -14.82 -21.26 6.87
N MET A 178 -13.61 -20.83 7.25
CA MET A 178 -13.12 -19.50 6.89
C MET A 178 -13.03 -19.31 5.37
N VAL A 179 -12.61 -20.34 4.63
CA VAL A 179 -12.59 -20.30 3.15
C VAL A 179 -13.99 -20.10 2.59
N LYS A 180 -14.99 -20.86 3.07
CA LYS A 180 -16.39 -20.70 2.65
C LYS A 180 -16.89 -19.27 2.89
N LEU A 181 -16.67 -18.73 4.08
CA LEU A 181 -17.20 -17.41 4.45
C LEU A 181 -16.58 -16.31 3.62
N LEU A 182 -15.27 -16.35 3.42
CA LEU A 182 -14.58 -15.38 2.58
C LEU A 182 -15.02 -15.52 1.11
N ALA A 183 -15.32 -16.73 0.64
CA ALA A 183 -15.91 -16.94 -0.69
C ALA A 183 -17.33 -16.35 -0.79
N GLN A 184 -18.16 -16.49 0.24
CA GLN A 184 -19.50 -15.89 0.28
C GLN A 184 -19.45 -14.36 0.39
N ILE A 185 -18.47 -13.79 1.12
CA ILE A 185 -18.21 -12.35 1.20
C ILE A 185 -17.77 -11.79 -0.15
N LYS A 186 -17.00 -12.56 -0.93
CA LYS A 186 -16.64 -12.23 -2.32
C LYS A 186 -17.77 -12.49 -3.33
N GLY A 187 -18.82 -13.19 -2.91
CA GLY A 187 -19.96 -13.56 -3.74
C GLY A 187 -20.97 -12.42 -3.91
N SER A 188 -22.25 -12.77 -4.02
CA SER A 188 -23.33 -11.80 -4.24
C SER A 188 -23.56 -10.86 -3.03
N ASP A 189 -24.03 -9.63 -3.29
CA ASP A 189 -24.34 -8.62 -2.27
C ASP A 189 -25.26 -9.14 -1.15
N LYS A 190 -26.23 -10.00 -1.49
CA LYS A 190 -27.17 -10.57 -0.52
C LYS A 190 -26.46 -11.47 0.49
N GLN A 191 -25.63 -12.41 0.02
CA GLN A 191 -24.89 -13.35 0.88
C GLN A 191 -23.91 -12.61 1.79
N LYS A 192 -23.18 -11.66 1.21
CA LYS A 192 -22.25 -10.78 1.91
C LYS A 192 -22.94 -10.01 3.05
N THR A 193 -24.08 -9.38 2.74
CA THR A 193 -24.86 -8.62 3.73
C THR A 193 -25.36 -9.52 4.87
N THR A 194 -25.89 -10.70 4.54
CA THR A 194 -26.39 -11.64 5.55
C THR A 194 -25.29 -12.09 6.51
N ILE A 195 -24.12 -12.48 5.99
CA ILE A 195 -23.00 -12.94 6.83
C ILE A 195 -22.50 -11.82 7.73
N ARG A 196 -22.29 -10.62 7.19
CA ARG A 196 -21.84 -9.47 8.00
C ARG A 196 -22.83 -9.11 9.09
N GLN A 197 -24.12 -9.00 8.77
CA GLN A 197 -25.16 -8.73 9.77
C GLN A 197 -25.21 -9.80 10.85
N THR A 198 -25.05 -11.07 10.47
CA THR A 198 -25.01 -12.18 11.42
C THR A 198 -23.80 -12.10 12.35
N LEU A 199 -22.61 -11.80 11.82
CA LEU A 199 -21.39 -11.63 12.61
C LEU A 199 -21.46 -10.38 13.52
N GLU A 200 -22.07 -9.31 13.04
CA GLU A 200 -22.20 -8.04 13.76
C GLU A 200 -23.18 -8.13 14.94
N LYS A 201 -24.18 -9.03 14.89
CA LYS A 201 -25.12 -9.26 16.00
C LYS A 201 -24.43 -9.62 17.32
N ASP A 202 -23.30 -10.33 17.25
CA ASP A 202 -22.53 -10.73 18.43
C ASP A 202 -21.03 -10.49 18.22
N ILE A 203 -20.70 -9.27 17.78
CA ILE A 203 -19.31 -8.87 17.49
C ILE A 203 -18.41 -8.97 18.71
N SER A 204 -18.96 -8.74 19.91
CA SER A 204 -18.23 -8.84 21.17
C SER A 204 -17.73 -10.27 21.41
N ARG A 205 -18.59 -11.28 21.17
CA ARG A 205 -18.21 -12.68 21.26
C ARG A 205 -17.25 -13.07 20.14
N LEU A 206 -17.51 -12.65 18.89
CA LEU A 206 -16.58 -12.89 17.77
C LEU A 206 -15.17 -12.46 18.13
N LYS A 207 -15.02 -11.19 18.54
CA LYS A 207 -13.74 -10.63 18.97
C LYS A 207 -13.11 -11.43 20.11
N THR A 208 -13.90 -11.74 21.14
CA THR A 208 -13.40 -12.43 22.33
C THR A 208 -12.86 -13.82 21.98
N ASP A 209 -13.58 -14.57 21.15
CA ASP A 209 -13.15 -15.91 20.77
C ASP A 209 -11.99 -15.87 19.78
N ILE A 210 -11.94 -14.88 18.87
CA ILE A 210 -10.75 -14.62 18.02
C ILE A 210 -9.52 -14.33 18.87
N ASN A 211 -9.62 -13.44 19.86
CA ASN A 211 -8.49 -13.08 20.72
C ASN A 211 -8.00 -14.27 21.55
N ARG A 212 -8.91 -15.12 22.04
CA ARG A 212 -8.52 -16.38 22.71
C ARG A 212 -7.74 -17.32 21.80
N LEU A 213 -8.15 -17.44 20.53
CA LEU A 213 -7.42 -18.24 19.54
C LEU A 213 -6.05 -17.62 19.22
N LEU A 214 -5.97 -16.30 19.09
CA LEU A 214 -4.70 -15.57 18.88
C LEU A 214 -3.74 -15.71 20.07
N ASP A 215 -4.24 -15.64 21.30
CA ASP A 215 -3.45 -15.82 22.52
C ASP A 215 -2.87 -17.24 22.61
N ASP A 216 -3.69 -18.26 22.35
CA ASP A 216 -3.26 -19.66 22.30
C ASP A 216 -2.20 -19.89 21.21
N ALA A 217 -2.45 -19.39 19.99
CA ALA A 217 -1.53 -19.49 18.87
C ALA A 217 -0.19 -18.82 19.16
N SER A 218 -0.22 -17.59 19.68
CA SER A 218 0.97 -16.84 20.05
C SER A 218 1.76 -17.53 21.17
N GLY A 219 1.07 -18.11 22.15
CA GLY A 219 1.68 -18.91 23.20
C GLY A 219 2.39 -20.16 22.66
N LYS A 220 1.82 -20.83 21.66
CA LYS A 220 2.44 -21.99 21.00
C LYS A 220 3.65 -21.59 20.15
N LEU A 221 3.57 -20.49 19.43
CA LEU A 221 4.71 -19.93 18.69
C LEU A 221 5.89 -19.63 19.62
N ARG A 222 5.64 -19.00 20.78
CA ARG A 222 6.68 -18.71 21.78
C ARG A 222 7.32 -19.96 22.37
N LYS A 223 6.55 -21.04 22.55
CA LYS A 223 7.10 -22.34 22.98
C LYS A 223 8.04 -22.96 21.95
N GLN A 224 7.76 -22.78 20.65
CA GLN A 224 8.64 -23.26 19.58
C GLN A 224 9.88 -22.36 19.40
N ASN A 225 9.70 -21.05 19.48
CA ASN A 225 10.78 -20.07 19.37
C ASN A 225 10.60 -18.97 20.44
N PRO A 226 11.37 -18.99 21.54
CA PRO A 226 11.30 -17.98 22.60
C PRO A 226 11.62 -16.55 22.14
N ALA A 227 12.25 -16.35 20.98
CA ALA A 227 12.50 -15.03 20.42
C ALA A 227 11.25 -14.38 19.79
N TYR A 228 10.19 -15.16 19.56
CA TYR A 228 8.96 -14.64 18.97
C TYR A 228 8.14 -13.82 19.98
N LYS A 229 7.69 -12.65 19.56
CA LYS A 229 6.75 -11.81 20.30
C LYS A 229 5.30 -12.22 20.05
N GLY A 230 5.01 -12.72 18.85
CA GLY A 230 3.69 -13.19 18.42
C GLY A 230 3.55 -13.13 16.90
N PHE A 231 2.36 -12.77 16.43
CA PHE A 231 2.10 -12.50 15.02
C PHE A 231 2.30 -11.03 14.68
N LEU A 232 2.95 -10.77 13.55
CA LEU A 232 2.95 -9.48 12.87
C LEU A 232 2.17 -9.63 11.57
N ILE A 233 0.97 -9.06 11.50
CA ILE A 233 0.09 -9.18 10.33
C ILE A 233 0.17 -7.88 9.54
N ILE A 234 0.53 -7.97 8.26
CA ILE A 234 0.67 -6.82 7.37
C ILE A 234 -0.45 -6.88 6.33
N PHE A 235 -1.37 -5.92 6.41
CA PHE A 235 -2.41 -5.69 5.40
C PHE A 235 -1.94 -4.64 4.39
N ASP A 236 -1.32 -5.10 3.31
CA ASP A 236 -0.96 -4.27 2.17
C ASP A 236 -2.15 -4.08 1.21
N ASN A 237 -2.07 -3.07 0.36
CA ASN A 237 -3.10 -2.69 -0.62
C ASN A 237 -4.46 -2.27 -0.05
N LEU A 238 -4.61 -2.15 1.27
CA LEU A 238 -5.79 -1.56 1.90
C LEU A 238 -5.85 -0.03 1.65
N ASP A 239 -4.74 0.58 1.23
CA ASP A 239 -4.69 1.96 0.72
C ASP A 239 -5.39 2.16 -0.64
N ARG A 240 -5.88 1.07 -1.27
CA ARG A 240 -6.59 1.10 -2.55
C ARG A 240 -8.11 1.20 -2.40
N VAL A 241 -8.65 1.08 -1.19
CA VAL A 241 -10.09 1.18 -0.96
C VAL A 241 -10.57 2.62 -1.25
N PRO A 242 -11.77 2.82 -1.83
CA PRO A 242 -12.31 4.15 -2.09
C PRO A 242 -12.42 5.01 -0.81
N PRO A 243 -12.40 6.35 -0.89
CA PRO A 243 -12.47 7.22 0.28
C PRO A 243 -13.65 6.96 1.22
N SER A 244 -14.83 6.61 0.70
CA SER A 244 -16.00 6.26 1.52
C SER A 244 -15.76 5.00 2.36
N VAL A 245 -15.23 3.94 1.75
CA VAL A 245 -14.86 2.68 2.41
C VAL A 245 -13.73 2.91 3.42
N ALA A 246 -12.74 3.72 3.04
CA ALA A 246 -11.63 4.08 3.92
C ALA A 246 -12.13 4.82 5.17
N ASN A 247 -13.00 5.80 5.00
CA ASN A 247 -13.61 6.52 6.11
C ASN A 247 -14.40 5.57 7.01
N HIS A 248 -15.18 4.65 6.44
CA HIS A 248 -15.92 3.66 7.22
C HIS A 248 -14.98 2.78 8.05
N LEU A 249 -14.00 2.12 7.43
CA LEU A 249 -13.06 1.23 8.11
C LEU A 249 -12.23 1.96 9.19
N PHE A 250 -11.60 3.08 8.83
CA PHE A 250 -10.60 3.72 9.68
C PHE A 250 -11.16 4.77 10.63
N PHE A 251 -12.40 5.24 10.45
CA PHE A 251 -13.08 6.14 11.38
C PHE A 251 -14.15 5.40 12.18
N ASP A 252 -15.19 4.86 11.53
CA ASP A 252 -16.35 4.27 12.21
C ASP A 252 -15.95 3.00 13.01
N TYR A 253 -14.96 2.25 12.52
CA TYR A 253 -14.44 1.03 13.15
C TYR A 253 -13.01 1.14 13.67
N ALA A 254 -12.53 2.36 13.95
CA ALA A 254 -11.17 2.60 14.44
C ALA A 254 -10.86 1.81 15.73
N THR A 255 -11.86 1.67 16.61
CA THR A 255 -11.71 0.90 17.86
C THR A 255 -11.48 -0.57 17.53
N GLN A 256 -12.34 -1.18 16.71
CA GLN A 256 -12.32 -2.61 16.38
C GLN A 256 -10.98 -2.99 15.70
N LEU A 257 -10.46 -2.15 14.80
CA LEU A 257 -9.14 -2.37 14.19
C LEU A 257 -7.96 -2.35 15.19
N GLN A 258 -8.19 -1.96 16.45
CA GLN A 258 -7.20 -1.90 17.52
C GLN A 258 -7.39 -2.93 18.64
N GLU A 259 -8.40 -3.81 18.54
CA GLU A 259 -8.74 -4.73 19.64
C GLU A 259 -8.22 -6.16 19.47
N LEU A 260 -7.64 -6.51 18.31
CA LEU A 260 -7.12 -7.85 18.09
C LEU A 260 -5.82 -8.09 18.87
N HIS A 261 -5.68 -9.28 19.44
CA HIS A 261 -4.49 -9.70 20.19
C HIS A 261 -3.32 -10.11 19.27
N CYS A 262 -2.95 -9.22 18.36
CA CYS A 262 -1.78 -9.35 17.49
C CYS A 262 -1.32 -7.98 17.01
N THR A 263 -0.06 -7.89 16.58
CA THR A 263 0.49 -6.64 16.06
C THR A 263 0.16 -6.54 14.57
N ILE A 264 -0.47 -5.43 14.17
CA ILE A 264 -1.01 -5.27 12.83
C ILE A 264 -0.48 -4.00 12.18
N ILE A 265 -0.04 -4.09 10.93
CA ILE A 265 0.24 -2.95 10.06
C ILE A 265 -0.87 -2.83 9.02
N TYR A 266 -1.62 -1.74 9.06
CA TYR A 266 -2.62 -1.41 8.04
C TYR A 266 -2.07 -0.39 7.06
N THR A 267 -2.12 -0.69 5.77
CA THR A 267 -2.00 0.35 4.76
C THR A 267 -3.24 1.22 4.73
N VAL A 268 -3.07 2.55 4.76
CA VAL A 268 -4.19 3.51 4.83
C VAL A 268 -4.12 4.46 3.65
N PRO A 269 -5.22 4.71 2.91
CA PRO A 269 -5.22 5.70 1.84
C PRO A 269 -4.83 7.07 2.39
N ILE A 270 -3.96 7.79 1.67
CA ILE A 270 -3.51 9.11 2.13
C ILE A 270 -4.66 10.13 2.22
N SER A 271 -5.75 9.91 1.46
CA SER A 271 -6.98 10.71 1.54
C SER A 271 -7.56 10.75 2.95
N VAL A 272 -7.40 9.69 3.75
CA VAL A 272 -7.83 9.63 5.16
C VAL A 272 -7.17 10.72 6.00
N LEU A 273 -5.96 11.18 5.64
CA LEU A 273 -5.26 12.30 6.29
C LEU A 273 -5.92 13.66 6.06
N CYS A 274 -6.75 13.78 5.01
CA CYS A 274 -7.48 14.99 4.65
C CYS A 274 -8.96 14.92 5.00
N SER A 275 -9.42 13.80 5.59
CA SER A 275 -10.79 13.68 6.06
C SER A 275 -11.06 14.70 7.17
N PRO A 276 -12.17 15.46 7.09
CA PRO A 276 -12.53 16.43 8.14
C PRO A 276 -12.82 15.75 9.48
N LYS A 277 -13.08 14.43 9.47
CA LYS A 277 -13.33 13.61 10.66
C LYS A 277 -12.06 13.33 11.49
N ASN A 278 -10.86 13.61 10.96
CA ASN A 278 -9.57 13.34 11.62
C ASN A 278 -9.47 11.95 12.28
N PRO A 279 -9.69 10.85 11.54
CA PRO A 279 -9.71 9.48 12.07
C PRO A 279 -8.43 9.06 12.78
N LEU A 280 -7.30 9.66 12.43
CA LEU A 280 -6.01 9.34 13.04
C LEU A 280 -5.95 9.67 14.53
N SER A 281 -6.78 10.61 15.00
CA SER A 281 -6.87 10.94 16.43
C SER A 281 -7.48 9.82 17.28
N LEU A 282 -8.13 8.84 16.64
CA LEU A 282 -8.72 7.67 17.30
C LEU A 282 -7.71 6.54 17.54
N TYR A 283 -6.50 6.67 16.99
CA TYR A 283 -5.44 5.67 17.13
C TYR A 283 -4.44 6.08 18.19
N LYS A 284 -3.95 5.09 18.94
CA LYS A 284 -2.95 5.30 20.00
C LYS A 284 -1.63 5.87 19.48
N SER A 285 -1.31 5.62 18.21
CA SER A 285 -0.07 6.02 17.56
C SER A 285 -0.32 6.89 16.34
N ASN A 286 0.52 7.91 16.16
CA ASN A 286 0.53 8.71 14.94
C ASN A 286 0.83 7.83 13.71
N PRO A 287 0.21 8.11 12.55
CA PRO A 287 0.48 7.38 11.31
C PRO A 287 1.95 7.47 10.90
N ASN A 288 2.39 6.45 10.16
CA ASN A 288 3.69 6.37 9.52
C ASN A 288 3.52 6.72 8.04
N ILE A 289 3.79 7.97 7.68
CA ILE A 289 3.56 8.52 6.34
C ILE A 289 4.80 8.29 5.49
N VAL A 290 4.66 7.62 4.34
CA VAL A 290 5.66 7.51 3.28
C VAL A 290 5.45 8.66 2.29
N PRO A 291 6.21 9.76 2.40
CA PRO A 291 6.02 10.91 1.54
C PRO A 291 6.54 10.63 0.14
N MET A 292 6.13 11.49 -0.79
CA MET A 292 6.72 11.57 -2.12
C MET A 292 8.19 11.97 -2.04
N VAL A 293 9.00 11.66 -3.07
CA VAL A 293 10.35 12.25 -3.13
C VAL A 293 10.13 13.73 -3.41
N ASN A 294 10.52 14.61 -2.48
CA ASN A 294 10.34 16.04 -2.70
C ASN A 294 11.35 16.55 -3.74
N ILE A 295 10.86 16.76 -4.97
CA ILE A 295 11.64 17.31 -6.08
C ILE A 295 11.52 18.83 -6.19
N TYR A 296 10.82 19.50 -5.28
CA TYR A 296 10.56 20.94 -5.33
C TYR A 296 11.16 21.66 -4.11
N LYS A 297 11.50 22.94 -4.32
CA LYS A 297 11.74 23.88 -3.24
C LYS A 297 10.42 24.57 -2.93
N LEU A 298 9.92 24.44 -1.70
CA LEU A 298 8.65 25.03 -1.33
C LEU A 298 8.77 26.56 -1.29
N ASP A 299 8.05 27.23 -2.19
CA ASP A 299 7.80 28.67 -2.13
C ASP A 299 6.29 28.91 -2.21
N ARG A 300 5.72 29.51 -1.16
CA ARG A 300 4.29 29.81 -1.08
C ARG A 300 3.90 31.05 -1.88
N ASN A 301 4.86 31.87 -2.28
CA ASN A 301 4.62 33.09 -3.04
C ASN A 301 4.76 32.89 -4.55
N SER A 302 5.29 31.75 -4.99
CA SER A 302 5.45 31.44 -6.41
C SER A 302 4.43 30.42 -6.89
N ARG A 303 3.81 30.68 -8.05
CA ARG A 303 2.96 29.68 -8.76
C ARG A 303 3.81 28.51 -9.26
N ASN A 304 5.00 28.80 -9.79
CA ASN A 304 5.94 27.83 -10.35
C ASN A 304 7.09 27.58 -9.37
N LEU A 305 7.24 26.32 -8.95
CA LEU A 305 8.28 25.96 -7.99
C LEU A 305 9.60 25.62 -8.69
N ASP A 306 10.69 26.10 -8.10
CA ASP A 306 12.03 25.62 -8.43
C ASP A 306 12.22 24.18 -7.99
N TYR A 307 13.12 23.47 -8.66
CA TYR A 307 13.44 22.09 -8.32
C TYR A 307 14.44 21.97 -7.17
N ASN A 308 14.19 21.00 -6.29
CA ASN A 308 15.17 20.48 -5.35
C ASN A 308 16.07 19.46 -6.07
N GLN A 309 17.34 19.84 -6.29
CA GLN A 309 18.29 18.99 -7.01
C GLN A 309 18.52 17.65 -6.30
N LEU A 310 18.55 17.60 -4.97
CA LEU A 310 18.73 16.32 -4.25
C LEU A 310 17.57 15.36 -4.54
N GLY A 311 16.33 15.88 -4.58
CA GLY A 311 15.14 15.11 -4.93
C GLY A 311 15.20 14.57 -6.37
N LEU A 312 15.61 15.40 -7.32
CA LEU A 312 15.77 14.98 -8.72
C LEU A 312 16.86 13.93 -8.90
N GLU A 313 18.01 14.11 -8.25
CA GLU A 313 19.10 13.13 -8.29
C GLU A 313 18.68 11.80 -7.66
N ALA A 314 17.92 11.83 -6.56
CA ALA A 314 17.38 10.63 -5.96
C ALA A 314 16.40 9.90 -6.89
N MET A 315 15.50 10.63 -7.57
CA MET A 315 14.62 10.05 -8.59
C MET A 315 15.40 9.46 -9.77
N ALA A 316 16.41 10.17 -10.29
CA ALA A 316 17.27 9.68 -11.36
C ALA A 316 18.03 8.42 -10.95
N SER A 317 18.53 8.37 -9.71
CA SER A 317 19.29 7.24 -9.19
C SER A 317 18.50 5.92 -9.22
N LEU A 318 17.17 5.98 -9.08
CA LEU A 318 16.29 4.80 -9.19
C LEU A 318 16.42 4.15 -10.57
N ILE A 319 16.52 4.95 -11.64
CA ILE A 319 16.74 4.41 -12.98
C ILE A 319 18.20 4.01 -13.17
N GLU A 320 19.16 4.82 -12.72
CA GLU A 320 20.61 4.55 -12.87
C GLU A 320 21.06 3.25 -12.17
N LYS A 321 20.39 2.85 -11.08
CA LYS A 321 20.66 1.58 -10.41
C LYS A 321 20.24 0.37 -11.25
N ARG A 322 19.28 0.55 -12.17
CA ARG A 322 18.69 -0.50 -13.02
C ARG A 322 19.28 -0.49 -14.44
N VAL A 323 19.61 0.69 -14.94
CA VAL A 323 19.85 0.97 -16.36
C VAL A 323 21.18 1.67 -16.54
N ASP A 324 21.93 1.24 -17.55
CA ASP A 324 23.06 1.98 -18.09
C ASP A 324 22.54 3.17 -18.91
N VAL A 325 22.62 4.37 -18.33
CA VAL A 325 22.04 5.59 -18.90
C VAL A 325 22.68 5.93 -20.23
N ASP A 326 23.98 5.76 -20.38
CA ASP A 326 24.68 6.12 -21.62
C ASP A 326 24.35 5.15 -22.76
N ALA A 327 24.01 3.91 -22.43
CA ALA A 327 23.57 2.92 -23.41
C ALA A 327 22.12 3.13 -23.84
N VAL A 328 21.24 3.55 -22.93
CA VAL A 328 19.77 3.57 -23.15
C VAL A 328 19.22 4.96 -23.49
N PHE A 329 19.84 6.03 -23.01
CA PHE A 329 19.42 7.41 -23.27
C PHE A 329 20.41 8.13 -24.17
N ASN A 330 19.91 9.04 -25.01
CA ASN A 330 20.79 9.92 -25.77
C ASN A 330 21.56 10.90 -24.88
N SER A 331 20.95 11.33 -23.77
CA SER A 331 21.63 12.10 -22.72
C SER A 331 20.96 11.85 -21.35
N ARG A 332 21.72 12.12 -20.28
CA ARG A 332 21.18 12.10 -18.91
C ARG A 332 20.07 13.15 -18.69
N GLN A 333 19.99 14.16 -19.55
CA GLN A 333 18.96 15.19 -19.46
C GLN A 333 17.55 14.62 -19.73
N GLU A 334 17.41 13.62 -20.59
CA GLU A 334 16.15 12.90 -20.82
C GLU A 334 15.68 12.18 -19.55
N LEU A 335 16.59 11.55 -18.81
CA LEU A 335 16.28 10.95 -17.51
C LEU A 335 15.83 12.01 -16.48
N LEU A 336 16.51 13.15 -16.42
CA LEU A 336 16.11 14.24 -15.53
C LEU A 336 14.74 14.83 -15.90
N LYS A 337 14.38 14.85 -17.20
CA LYS A 337 13.03 15.24 -17.64
C LYS A 337 11.97 14.24 -17.15
N LEU A 338 12.22 12.92 -17.24
CA LEU A 338 11.34 11.90 -16.66
C LEU A 338 11.19 12.07 -15.14
N ALA A 339 12.30 12.35 -14.44
CA ALA A 339 12.27 12.60 -12.99
C ALA A 339 11.38 13.81 -12.64
N LYS A 340 11.51 14.93 -13.37
CA LYS A 340 10.66 16.12 -13.20
C LYS A 340 9.19 15.83 -13.50
N ALA A 341 8.92 15.18 -14.63
CA ALA A 341 7.59 14.79 -15.07
C ALA A 341 6.86 13.90 -14.04
N SER A 342 7.60 13.10 -13.27
CA SER A 342 7.00 12.18 -12.30
C SER A 342 6.47 12.86 -11.03
N GLY A 343 6.83 14.13 -10.77
CA GLY A 343 6.50 14.78 -9.50
C GLY A 343 7.10 14.07 -8.28
N GLY A 344 8.20 13.33 -8.43
CA GLY A 344 8.74 12.50 -7.35
C GLY A 344 7.94 11.22 -7.06
N HIS A 345 7.03 10.83 -7.97
CA HIS A 345 6.23 9.61 -7.90
C HIS A 345 6.95 8.42 -8.52
N VAL A 346 7.35 7.46 -7.68
CA VAL A 346 8.15 6.31 -8.10
C VAL A 346 7.45 5.47 -9.17
N ARG A 347 6.17 5.11 -8.98
CA ARG A 347 5.44 4.36 -10.01
C ARG A 347 5.32 5.09 -11.35
N GLN A 348 5.00 6.39 -11.33
CA GLN A 348 4.86 7.17 -12.57
C GLN A 348 6.21 7.34 -13.28
N LEU A 349 7.32 7.48 -12.54
CA LEU A 349 8.67 7.42 -13.12
C LEU A 349 8.90 6.09 -13.86
N MET A 350 8.58 4.96 -13.24
CA MET A 350 8.73 3.63 -13.87
C MET A 350 7.79 3.47 -15.08
N GLN A 351 6.55 3.96 -15.00
CA GLN A 351 5.59 3.95 -16.12
C GLN A 351 6.10 4.75 -17.31
N MET A 352 6.53 5.99 -17.11
CA MET A 352 7.05 6.82 -18.19
C MET A 352 8.37 6.29 -18.74
N MET A 353 9.23 5.70 -17.90
CA MET A 353 10.45 5.03 -18.38
C MET A 353 10.12 3.88 -19.34
N ARG A 354 9.13 3.04 -19.00
CA ARG A 354 8.68 1.95 -19.86
C ARG A 354 8.04 2.46 -21.15
N SER A 355 7.16 3.46 -21.04
CA SER A 355 6.54 4.10 -22.22
C SER A 355 7.61 4.69 -23.14
N ALA A 356 8.58 5.45 -22.61
CA ALA A 356 9.67 6.01 -23.41
C ALA A 356 10.51 4.93 -24.12
N CYS A 357 10.80 3.79 -23.46
CA CYS A 357 11.46 2.65 -24.12
C CYS A 357 10.64 2.08 -25.28
N GLN A 358 9.32 1.93 -25.07
CA GLN A 358 8.40 1.38 -26.06
C GLN A 358 8.25 2.33 -27.26
N ILE A 359 8.10 3.63 -27.01
CA ILE A 359 7.99 4.67 -28.04
C ILE A 359 9.27 4.76 -28.85
N ALA A 360 10.43 4.86 -28.20
CA ALA A 360 11.74 4.87 -28.87
C ALA A 360 11.89 3.64 -29.78
N LYS A 361 11.54 2.45 -29.28
CA LYS A 361 11.61 1.22 -30.07
C LYS A 361 10.62 1.23 -31.25
N THR A 362 9.43 1.78 -31.07
CA THR A 362 8.39 1.87 -32.11
C THR A 362 8.79 2.85 -33.22
N LYS A 363 9.48 3.93 -32.87
CA LYS A 363 10.04 4.90 -33.81
C LYS A 363 11.41 4.49 -34.38
N GLU A 364 11.87 3.27 -34.10
CA GLU A 364 13.16 2.74 -34.55
C GLU A 364 14.38 3.55 -34.06
N HIS A 365 14.26 4.23 -32.92
CA HIS A 365 15.38 4.88 -32.26
C HIS A 365 16.25 3.86 -31.50
N ASP A 366 17.58 4.01 -31.57
CA ASP A 366 18.51 3.16 -30.82
C ASP A 366 18.55 3.49 -29.32
N LYS A 367 18.24 4.75 -28.96
CA LYS A 367 18.21 5.27 -27.60
C LYS A 367 16.99 6.14 -27.39
N ILE A 368 16.61 6.37 -26.14
CA ILE A 368 15.55 7.30 -25.76
C ILE A 368 16.00 8.73 -26.10
N LEU A 369 15.25 9.38 -26.99
CA LEU A 369 15.42 10.77 -27.37
C LEU A 369 14.49 11.69 -26.54
N ALA A 370 14.72 13.00 -26.63
CA ALA A 370 13.90 13.99 -25.94
C ALA A 370 12.41 13.93 -26.32
N GLU A 371 12.09 13.63 -27.58
CA GLU A 371 10.72 13.51 -28.06
C GLU A 371 10.01 12.27 -27.50
N ASP A 372 10.73 11.16 -27.29
CA ASP A 372 10.15 9.94 -26.70
C ASP A 372 9.73 10.17 -25.25
N VAL A 373 10.50 10.99 -24.52
CA VAL A 373 10.14 11.42 -23.15
C VAL A 373 8.91 12.33 -23.17
N THR A 374 8.81 13.25 -24.14
CA THR A 374 7.64 14.11 -24.28
C THR A 374 6.38 13.31 -24.61
N ASP A 375 6.49 12.31 -25.48
CA ASP A 375 5.35 11.46 -25.84
C ASP A 375 4.96 10.54 -24.66
N ALA A 376 5.93 9.99 -23.92
CA ALA A 376 5.64 9.22 -22.71
C ALA A 376 4.95 10.04 -21.61
N PHE A 377 5.30 11.33 -21.50
CA PHE A 377 4.61 12.25 -20.61
C PHE A 377 3.16 12.47 -21.04
N LYS A 378 2.91 12.69 -22.34
CA LYS A 378 1.56 12.87 -22.89
C LYS A 378 0.70 11.62 -22.71
N GLU A 379 1.24 10.43 -22.92
CA GLU A 379 0.49 9.18 -22.67
C GLU A 379 -0.01 9.07 -21.22
N LEU A 380 0.79 9.52 -20.25
CA LEU A 380 0.37 9.55 -18.84
C LEU A 380 -0.62 10.70 -18.56
N GLN A 381 -0.43 11.86 -19.19
CA GLN A 381 -1.36 12.99 -19.11
C GLN A 381 -2.75 12.61 -19.63
N ASP A 382 -2.83 11.97 -20.79
CA ASP A 382 -4.09 11.51 -21.38
C ASP A 382 -4.85 10.54 -20.46
N GLN A 383 -4.14 9.73 -19.66
CA GLN A 383 -4.80 8.88 -18.66
C GLN A 383 -5.46 9.69 -17.54
N PHE A 384 -4.88 10.83 -17.16
CA PHE A 384 -5.41 11.68 -16.11
C PHE A 384 -6.66 12.44 -16.57
N THR A 385 -6.70 12.88 -17.83
CA THR A 385 -7.86 13.59 -18.37
C THR A 385 -9.13 12.73 -18.41
N LEU A 386 -9.00 11.40 -18.45
CA LEU A 386 -10.13 10.46 -18.44
C LEU A 386 -10.91 10.43 -17.12
N PHE A 387 -10.26 10.72 -15.99
CA PHE A 387 -10.90 10.58 -14.66
C PHE A 387 -10.98 11.86 -13.86
N ILE A 388 -10.34 12.96 -14.29
CA ILE A 388 -10.46 14.27 -13.64
C ILE A 388 -11.71 14.97 -14.17
N PRO A 389 -12.75 15.21 -13.34
CA PRO A 389 -13.91 15.99 -13.74
C PRO A 389 -13.51 17.42 -14.11
N PRO A 390 -14.10 18.03 -15.15
CA PRO A 390 -13.80 19.41 -15.55
C PRO A 390 -13.90 20.43 -14.40
N ASP A 391 -14.89 20.28 -13.52
CA ASP A 391 -15.12 21.17 -12.39
C ASP A 391 -14.03 21.09 -11.30
N HIS A 392 -13.14 20.10 -11.37
CA HIS A 392 -12.02 19.96 -10.44
C HIS A 392 -10.80 20.80 -10.84
N TYR A 393 -10.64 21.21 -12.10
CA TYR A 393 -9.49 22.01 -12.56
C TYR A 393 -9.34 23.36 -11.85
N PRO A 394 -10.42 24.15 -11.61
CA PRO A 394 -10.33 25.37 -10.80
C PRO A 394 -9.84 25.12 -9.37
N LEU A 395 -10.19 23.97 -8.79
CA LEU A 395 -9.74 23.60 -7.46
C LEU A 395 -8.28 23.15 -7.47
N LEU A 396 -7.85 22.41 -8.50
CA LEU A 396 -6.44 22.05 -8.71
C LEU A 396 -5.55 23.30 -8.88
N ALA A 397 -6.02 24.30 -9.62
CA ALA A 397 -5.32 25.58 -9.77
C ALA A 397 -5.19 26.31 -8.42
N LYS A 398 -6.23 26.29 -7.57
CA LYS A 398 -6.13 26.81 -6.19
C LYS A 398 -5.12 26.05 -5.34
N VAL A 399 -5.01 24.72 -5.47
CA VAL A 399 -3.95 23.93 -4.81
C VAL A 399 -2.58 24.38 -5.27
N CYS A 400 -2.41 24.63 -6.58
CA CYS A 400 -1.17 25.15 -7.14
C CYS A 400 -0.74 26.46 -6.47
N ILE A 401 -1.66 27.38 -6.20
CA ILE A 401 -1.37 28.66 -5.56
C ILE A 401 -1.10 28.46 -4.06
N ASN A 402 -2.05 27.85 -3.35
CA ASN A 402 -2.05 27.77 -1.89
C ASN A 402 -1.04 26.76 -1.32
N LYS A 403 -0.58 25.82 -2.14
CA LYS A 403 0.27 24.67 -1.74
C LYS A 403 -0.38 23.78 -0.68
N ASP A 404 -1.70 23.71 -0.69
CA ASP A 404 -2.51 22.94 0.26
C ASP A 404 -3.80 22.49 -0.43
N VAL A 405 -4.25 21.29 -0.07
CA VAL A 405 -5.49 20.71 -0.59
C VAL A 405 -6.63 20.99 0.39
N SER A 406 -7.85 21.15 -0.13
CA SER A 406 -9.04 21.29 0.70
C SER A 406 -9.26 20.04 1.58
N ARG A 407 -9.85 20.24 2.77
CA ARG A 407 -10.17 19.18 3.73
C ARG A 407 -11.63 18.73 3.56
N ASP A 408 -11.99 18.40 2.33
CA ASP A 408 -13.32 17.95 1.92
C ASP A 408 -13.23 16.69 1.04
N ASP A 409 -14.36 16.20 0.56
CA ASP A 409 -14.42 14.99 -0.27
C ASP A 409 -13.69 15.14 -1.59
N ILE A 410 -13.68 16.35 -2.17
CA ILE A 410 -12.94 16.63 -3.41
C ILE A 410 -11.44 16.57 -3.15
N GLY A 411 -10.95 17.19 -2.08
CA GLY A 411 -9.54 17.14 -1.70
C GLY A 411 -9.07 15.72 -1.37
N GLN A 412 -9.92 14.94 -0.70
CA GLN A 412 -9.69 13.50 -0.49
C GLN A 412 -9.57 12.76 -1.83
N LEU A 413 -10.46 13.02 -2.78
CA LEU A 413 -10.42 12.39 -4.10
C LEU A 413 -9.16 12.78 -4.88
N MET A 414 -8.78 14.06 -4.88
CA MET A 414 -7.57 14.58 -5.55
C MET A 414 -6.28 13.94 -5.05
N LEU A 415 -6.22 13.63 -3.75
CA LEU A 415 -5.11 12.88 -3.19
C LEU A 415 -5.18 11.40 -3.53
N PHE A 416 -6.39 10.82 -3.48
CA PHE A 416 -6.61 9.40 -3.77
C PHE A 416 -6.26 9.02 -5.21
N ASN A 417 -6.68 9.85 -6.18
CA ASN A 417 -6.44 9.65 -7.61
C ASN A 417 -5.08 10.21 -8.08
N THR A 418 -4.28 10.78 -7.17
CA THR A 418 -2.94 11.36 -7.41
C THR A 418 -2.89 12.57 -8.34
N SER A 419 -4.03 13.24 -8.61
CA SER A 419 -4.05 14.54 -9.27
C SER A 419 -3.34 15.62 -8.45
N VAL A 420 -3.31 15.44 -7.13
CA VAL A 420 -2.49 16.21 -6.18
C VAL A 420 -1.55 15.28 -5.44
N LEU A 421 -0.29 15.69 -5.31
CA LEU A 421 0.76 14.98 -4.59
C LEU A 421 1.03 15.65 -3.24
N GLU A 422 1.41 14.86 -2.23
CA GLU A 422 1.75 15.32 -0.88
C GLU A 422 3.25 15.14 -0.65
N TYR A 423 3.89 16.22 -0.20
CA TYR A 423 5.31 16.26 0.11
C TYR A 423 5.52 16.64 1.58
N ILE A 424 6.69 16.29 2.09
CA ILE A 424 7.13 16.66 3.44
C ILE A 424 8.48 17.34 3.33
N GLU A 425 8.59 18.51 3.95
CA GLU A 425 9.85 19.18 4.26
C GLU A 425 9.89 19.44 5.77
N ASN A 426 9.45 20.63 6.23
CA ASN A 426 9.21 20.91 7.65
C ASN A 426 7.75 20.61 8.06
N LYS A 427 6.81 20.83 7.14
CA LYS A 427 5.38 20.55 7.29
C LYS A 427 4.89 19.86 6.01
N ARG A 428 3.76 19.17 6.12
CA ARG A 428 3.05 18.64 4.95
C ARG A 428 2.59 19.80 4.06
N TRP A 429 2.70 19.61 2.76
CA TRP A 429 2.20 20.53 1.76
C TRP A 429 1.83 19.75 0.49
N ASN A 430 1.04 20.38 -0.37
CA ASN A 430 0.48 19.74 -1.54
C ASN A 430 0.79 20.51 -2.82
N TYR A 431 0.95 19.78 -3.93
CA TYR A 431 1.12 20.38 -5.24
C TYR A 431 0.46 19.51 -6.30
N PRO A 432 -0.16 20.09 -7.34
CA PRO A 432 -0.72 19.30 -8.43
C PRO A 432 0.35 18.45 -9.11
N ASN A 433 -0.06 17.30 -9.62
CA ASN A 433 0.81 16.42 -10.39
C ASN A 433 1.29 17.14 -11.67
N PRO A 434 2.56 17.03 -12.09
CA PRO A 434 3.05 17.67 -13.31
C PRO A 434 2.22 17.39 -14.57
N VAL A 435 1.68 16.17 -14.72
CA VAL A 435 0.83 15.84 -15.87
C VAL A 435 -0.48 16.63 -15.87
N VAL A 436 -0.98 16.98 -14.68
CA VAL A 436 -2.16 17.83 -14.50
C VAL A 436 -1.83 19.30 -14.72
N ILE A 437 -0.65 19.74 -14.28
CA ILE A 437 -0.23 21.15 -14.47
C ILE A 437 -0.17 21.48 -15.96
N GLN A 438 0.32 20.57 -16.81
CA GLN A 438 0.44 20.83 -18.25
C GLN A 438 -0.87 20.63 -19.02
N ASP A 439 -1.99 20.33 -18.35
CA ASP A 439 -3.29 20.17 -19.00
C ASP A 439 -3.89 21.52 -19.41
N GLU A 440 -4.57 21.57 -20.56
CA GLU A 440 -5.15 22.81 -21.10
C GLU A 440 -6.21 23.42 -20.17
N LEU A 441 -7.09 22.58 -19.59
CA LEU A 441 -8.13 23.05 -18.67
C LEU A 441 -7.53 23.55 -17.37
N PHE A 442 -6.42 22.94 -16.92
CA PHE A 442 -5.67 23.44 -15.77
C PHE A 442 -5.07 24.82 -16.04
N GLN A 443 -4.40 25.01 -17.19
CA GLN A 443 -3.78 26.29 -17.54
C GLN A 443 -4.83 27.41 -17.66
N GLN A 444 -5.95 27.14 -18.34
CA GLN A 444 -7.08 28.07 -18.41
C GLN A 444 -7.62 28.44 -17.02
N ALA A 445 -7.75 27.45 -16.13
CA ALA A 445 -8.21 27.66 -14.78
C ALA A 445 -7.21 28.46 -13.92
N LEU A 446 -5.91 28.28 -14.12
CA LEU A 446 -4.85 29.01 -13.41
C LEU A 446 -4.79 30.48 -13.85
N ASP A 447 -4.90 30.74 -15.15
CA ASP A 447 -4.89 32.09 -15.72
C ASP A 447 -6.13 32.90 -15.32
N ALA A 448 -7.25 32.22 -15.06
CA ALA A 448 -8.48 32.84 -14.57
C ALA A 448 -8.39 33.31 -13.10
N ILE A 449 -7.35 32.91 -12.34
CA ILE A 449 -7.17 33.32 -10.95
C ILE A 449 -6.34 34.62 -10.90
N PRO A 450 -6.89 35.72 -10.33
CA PRO A 450 -6.16 36.97 -10.15
C PRO A 450 -4.84 36.77 -9.40
N GLU A 451 -3.81 37.53 -9.77
CA GLU A 451 -2.50 37.54 -9.07
C GLU A 451 -2.59 37.97 -7.60
#